data_AF-A0A2D8XMT5-F1
#
_entry.id   AF-A0A2D8XMT5-F1
#
_cell.length_a   1.000
_cell.length_b   1.000
_cell.length_c   1.000
_cell.angle_alpha   90.00
_cell.angle_beta   90.00
_cell.angle_gamma   90.00
#
_symmetry.space_group_name_H-M   'P 1'
#
loop_
_entity.id
_entity.type
_entity.pdbx_description
1 polymer ?
#
loop_
_entity_poly.entity_id
_entity_poly.type
_entity_poly.pdbx_seq_one_letter_code
_entity_poly.pdbx_strand_id
1 'polypeptide(L)' 'MNKDNVNHPAHYTDGGIECIEAIEAQLTPEEYRGYLKGNVAKYVWREQHKGGIESLKKAQWYLTRLINIE' A
#
# COMPACT_ATOMS: atom_id res chain seq x y z
N MET A 1 18.71 28.57 -5.87
CA MET A 1 18.72 27.13 -6.19
C MET A 1 17.41 26.54 -5.70
N ASN A 2 16.54 26.12 -6.63
CA ASN A 2 15.20 25.61 -6.35
C ASN A 2 15.29 24.30 -5.58
N LYS A 3 14.62 24.22 -4.42
CA LYS A 3 14.37 22.95 -3.72
C LYS A 3 13.28 22.22 -4.49
N ASP A 4 13.65 21.12 -5.14
CA ASP A 4 12.72 20.21 -5.79
C ASP A 4 12.06 19.33 -4.73
N ASN A 5 10.95 19.83 -4.19
CA ASN A 5 10.14 19.09 -3.21
C ASN A 5 9.32 17.96 -3.86
N VAL A 6 9.34 17.81 -5.19
CA VAL A 6 8.61 16.78 -5.93
C VAL A 6 9.47 15.52 -6.05
N ASN A 7 10.76 15.66 -6.32
CA ASN A 7 11.72 14.55 -6.32
C ASN A 7 12.40 14.31 -4.96
N HIS A 8 12.41 15.30 -4.07
CA HIS A 8 13.00 15.20 -2.73
C HIS A 8 12.16 15.90 -1.63
N PRO A 9 10.92 15.45 -1.36
CA PRO A 9 10.17 15.98 -0.23
C PRO A 9 10.83 15.60 1.11
N ALA A 10 11.05 16.59 1.97
CA ALA A 10 11.69 16.43 3.29
C ALA A 10 10.75 15.91 4.40
N HIS A 11 9.56 15.43 4.05
CA HIS A 11 8.53 15.13 5.04
C HIS A 11 7.77 13.84 4.74
N TYR A 12 8.07 12.80 5.53
CA TYR A 12 7.05 11.95 6.17
C TYR A 12 7.47 11.74 7.64
N THR A 13 7.35 12.82 8.39
CA THR A 13 6.88 12.88 9.80
C THR A 13 6.98 11.60 10.64
N ASP A 14 8.07 11.45 11.38
CA ASP A 14 8.17 11.54 12.86
C ASP A 14 6.92 11.36 13.76
N GLY A 15 5.96 10.47 13.43
CA GLY A 15 4.83 10.26 14.33
C GLY A 15 3.97 9.05 14.00
N GLY A 16 4.23 7.92 14.67
CA GLY A 16 3.33 6.83 15.11
C GLY A 16 2.25 6.24 14.20
N ILE A 17 2.02 6.77 12.99
CA ILE A 17 0.93 6.40 12.08
C ILE A 17 1.53 5.54 10.99
N GLU A 18 0.94 4.36 10.77
CA GLU A 18 1.39 3.46 9.72
C GLU A 18 1.01 4.02 8.35
N CYS A 19 1.89 3.87 7.36
CA CYS A 19 1.67 4.41 6.00
C CYS A 19 0.33 3.95 5.38
N ILE A 20 -0.12 2.72 5.68
CA ILE A 20 -1.41 2.22 5.23
C ILE A 20 -2.60 3.00 5.81
N GLU A 21 -2.52 3.46 7.05
CA GLU A 21 -3.57 4.23 7.71
C GLU A 21 -3.65 5.63 7.11
N ALA A 22 -2.50 6.24 6.80
CA ALA A 22 -2.45 7.49 6.08
C ALA A 22 -3.05 7.37 4.67
N ILE A 23 -2.81 6.26 3.96
CA ILE A 23 -3.40 5.99 2.64
C ILE A 23 -4.92 5.79 2.76
N GLU A 24 -5.37 5.00 3.74
CA GLU A 24 -6.80 4.76 4.00
C GLU A 24 -7.56 6.05 4.28
N ALA A 25 -6.99 6.95 5.09
CA ALA A 25 -7.59 8.25 5.39
C ALA A 25 -7.68 9.22 4.19
N GLN A 26 -6.86 9.01 3.15
CA GLN A 26 -6.82 9.86 1.96
C GLN A 26 -7.77 9.41 0.84
N LEU A 27 -8.24 8.16 0.86
CA LEU A 27 -9.02 7.56 -0.22
C LEU A 27 -10.49 7.46 0.17
N THR A 28 -11.37 7.55 -0.82
CA THR A 28 -12.77 7.12 -0.63
C THR A 28 -12.84 5.62 -0.36
N PRO A 29 -13.94 5.10 0.24
CA PRO A 29 -14.08 3.67 0.47
C PRO A 29 -13.90 2.82 -0.80
N GLU A 30 -14.44 3.27 -1.95
CA GLU A 30 -14.30 2.61 -3.24
C GLU A 30 -12.83 2.59 -3.72
N GLU A 31 -12.13 3.72 -3.61
CA GLU A 31 -10.72 3.82 -3.99
C GLU A 31 -9.81 2.98 -3.10
N TYR A 32 -10.04 2.97 -1.78
CA TYR A 32 -9.27 2.14 -0.86
C TYR A 32 -9.50 0.65 -1.14
N ARG A 33 -10.76 0.25 -1.38
CA ARG A 33 -11.10 -1.10 -1.81
C ARG A 33 -10.37 -1.48 -3.11
N GLY A 34 -10.36 -0.58 -4.09
CA GLY A 34 -9.61 -0.75 -5.34
C GLY A 34 -8.10 -0.87 -5.13
N TYR A 35 -7.53 -0.06 -4.24
CA TYR A 35 -6.13 -0.10 -3.84
C TYR A 35 -5.74 -1.45 -3.23
N LEU A 36 -6.55 -1.97 -2.29
CA LEU A 36 -6.32 -3.28 -1.68
C LEU A 36 -6.37 -4.40 -2.74
N LYS A 37 -7.41 -4.42 -3.59
CA LYS A 37 -7.55 -5.39 -4.70
C LYS A 37 -6.37 -5.36 -5.66
N GLY A 38 -5.93 -4.16 -6.05
CA GLY A 38 -4.78 -3.98 -6.93
C GLY A 38 -3.48 -4.51 -6.31
N ASN A 39 -3.28 -4.29 -5.01
CA ASN A 39 -2.13 -4.84 -4.30
C ASN A 39 -2.16 -6.37 -4.22
N VAL A 40 -3.31 -6.98 -3.92
CA VAL A 40 -3.47 -8.44 -3.95
C VAL A 40 -3.04 -9.00 -5.31
N ALA A 41 -3.60 -8.48 -6.41
CA ALA A 41 -3.28 -8.91 -7.76
C ALA A 41 -1.79 -8.72 -8.10
N LYS A 42 -1.22 -7.54 -7.77
CA LYS A 42 0.20 -7.24 -7.96
C LYS A 42 1.10 -8.26 -7.27
N TYR A 43 0.84 -8.58 -6.00
CA TYR A 43 1.70 -9.48 -5.24
C TYR A 43 1.54 -10.95 -5.62
N VAL A 44 0.34 -11.38 -6.03
CA VAL A 44 0.16 -12.71 -6.63
C VAL A 44 0.96 -12.83 -7.93
N TRP A 45 0.84 -11.86 -8.84
CA TRP A 45 1.61 -11.86 -10.09
C TRP A 45 3.12 -11.84 -9.80
N ARG A 46 3.57 -11.04 -8.83
CA ARG A 46 4.99 -10.89 -8.54
C ARG A 46 5.62 -12.18 -8.02
N GLU A 47 4.89 -13.13 -7.44
CA GLU A 47 5.46 -14.30 -6.77
C GLU A 47 6.45 -15.09 -7.64
N GLN A 48 6.06 -15.42 -8.86
CA GLN A 48 6.89 -16.18 -9.82
C GLN A 48 8.06 -15.36 -10.40
N HIS A 49 8.04 -14.03 -10.30
CA HIS A 49 9.05 -13.15 -10.88
C HIS A 49 9.99 -12.51 -9.86
N LYS A 50 9.50 -12.26 -8.63
CA LYS A 50 10.21 -11.57 -7.54
C LYS A 50 9.54 -11.80 -6.18
N GLY A 51 10.34 -12.27 -5.23
CA GLY A 51 9.97 -12.34 -3.81
C GLY A 51 9.21 -13.59 -3.38
N GLY A 52 8.83 -14.49 -4.30
CA GLY A 52 8.32 -15.82 -3.96
C GLY A 52 7.20 -15.78 -2.91
N ILE A 53 7.35 -16.63 -1.89
CA ILE A 53 6.42 -16.74 -0.76
C ILE A 53 6.17 -15.42 -0.01
N GLU A 54 7.13 -14.50 0.06
CA GLU A 54 6.93 -13.20 0.71
C GLU A 54 5.91 -12.34 -0.05
N SER A 55 5.86 -12.46 -1.37
CA SER A 55 4.82 -11.81 -2.17
C SER A 55 3.45 -12.39 -1.83
N LEU A 56 3.32 -13.71 -1.66
CA LEU A 56 2.04 -14.31 -1.24
C LEU A 56 1.62 -13.88 0.16
N LYS A 57 2.56 -13.78 1.11
CA LYS A 57 2.27 -13.24 2.45
C LYS A 57 1.79 -11.79 2.39
N LYS A 58 2.36 -10.97 1.49
CA LYS A 58 1.87 -9.59 1.26
C LYS A 58 0.48 -9.61 0.63
N ALA A 59 0.23 -10.45 -0.37
CA ALA A 59 -1.10 -10.61 -0.95
C ALA A 59 -2.13 -11.00 0.12
N GLN A 60 -1.81 -11.96 0.99
CA GLN A 60 -2.65 -12.34 2.13
C GLN A 60 -2.91 -11.16 3.06
N TRP A 61 -1.89 -10.37 3.41
CA TRP A 61 -2.05 -9.20 4.27
C TRP A 61 -3.04 -8.18 3.71
N TYR A 62 -2.94 -7.86 2.41
CA TYR A 62 -3.89 -6.97 1.74
C TYR A 62 -5.30 -7.58 1.63
N LEU A 63 -5.39 -8.89 1.40
CA LEU A 63 -6.67 -9.60 1.34
C LEU A 63 -7.37 -9.63 2.71
N THR A 64 -6.65 -9.88 3.79
CA THR A 64 -7.20 -9.83 5.16
C THR A 64 -7.73 -8.44 5.48
N ARG A 65 -7.00 -7.38 5.12
CA ARG A 65 -7.51 -6.01 5.28
C ARG A 65 -8.78 -5.76 4.47
N LEU A 66 -8.83 -6.23 3.21
CA LEU A 66 -10.02 -6.10 2.38
C LEU A 66 -11.21 -6.79 3.05
N ILE A 67 -11.04 -8.02 3.53
CA ILE A 67 -12.09 -8.77 4.25
C ILE A 67 -12.58 -8.00 5.49
N ASN A 68 -11.68 -7.33 6.23
CA ASN A 68 -12.04 -6.63 7.46
C ASN A 68 -12.85 -5.34 7.25
N ILE A 69 -12.92 -4.82 6.01
CA ILE A 69 -13.67 -3.61 5.67
C ILE A 69 -14.96 -3.90 4.87
N GLU A 70 -15.27 -5.17 4.63
CA GLU A 70 -16.56 -5.62 4.10
C GLU A 70 -17.61 -5.75 5.21
#